data_AF-A0A538CD24-F1
#
_entry.id   AF-A0A538CD24-F1
#
_cell.length_a   1.000
_cell.length_b   1.000
_cell.length_c   1.000
_cell.angle_alpha   90.00
_cell.angle_beta   90.00
_cell.angle_gamma   90.00
#
_symmetry.space_group_name_H-M   'P 1'
#
loop_
_entity.id
_entity.type
_entity.pdbx_description
1 polymer ?
#
loop_
_entity_poly.entity_id
_entity_poly.type
_entity_poly.pdbx_seq_one_letter_code
_entity_poly.pdbx_strand_id
1 'polypeptide(L)'
;MVGATAPEHLARARELMPRSVFLLPGIGAQGGRVEDLAPAFAPGRAGGLVSSSRSIVFAHERDGRDPAAAARAEAERLRDAAWALA
;
A
#
# COMPACT_ATOMS: atom_id res chain seq x y z
N MET A 1 -9.43 -7.07 -6.17
CA MET A 1 -7.97 -6.86 -6.05
C MET A 1 -7.53 -6.10 -7.29
N VAL A 2 -6.77 -5.01 -7.15
CA VAL A 2 -6.23 -4.26 -8.31
C VAL A 2 -4.71 -4.15 -8.11
N GLY A 3 -3.94 -4.59 -9.09
CA GLY A 3 -2.47 -4.55 -9.03
C GLY A 3 -1.93 -3.14 -9.23
N ALA A 4 -0.84 -2.81 -8.53
CA ALA A 4 -0.14 -1.54 -8.62
C ALA A 4 0.61 -1.32 -9.96
N THR A 5 0.63 -2.32 -10.84
CA THR A 5 1.48 -2.36 -12.04
C THR A 5 0.83 -1.78 -13.30
N ALA A 6 -0.43 -1.34 -13.22
CA ALA A 6 -1.16 -0.71 -14.33
C ALA A 6 -1.99 0.48 -13.81
N PRO A 7 -1.37 1.66 -13.62
CA PRO A 7 -2.02 2.83 -13.00
C PRO A 7 -3.28 3.29 -13.77
N GLU A 8 -3.28 3.17 -15.09
CA GLU A 8 -4.41 3.47 -15.97
C GLU A 8 -5.63 2.58 -15.67
N HIS A 9 -5.42 1.32 -15.33
CA HIS A 9 -6.49 0.41 -14.95
C HIS A 9 -7.06 0.75 -13.57
N LEU A 10 -6.23 1.25 -12.65
CA LEU A 10 -6.68 1.66 -11.33
C LEU A 10 -7.58 2.90 -11.39
N ALA A 11 -7.22 3.88 -12.21
CA ALA A 11 -8.05 5.06 -12.47
C ALA A 11 -9.41 4.66 -13.07
N ARG A 12 -9.39 3.82 -14.11
CA ARG A 12 -10.63 3.33 -14.74
C ARG A 12 -11.49 2.51 -13.78
N ALA A 13 -10.88 1.67 -12.95
CA ALA A 13 -11.59 0.91 -11.92
C ALA A 13 -12.25 1.84 -10.89
N ARG A 14 -11.57 2.92 -10.48
CA ARG A 14 -12.15 3.92 -9.56
C ARG A 14 -13.36 4.61 -10.17
N GLU A 15 -13.32 5.00 -11.44
CA GLU A 15 -14.48 5.58 -12.14
C GLU A 15 -15.69 4.64 -12.15
N LEU A 16 -15.45 3.36 -12.45
CA LEU A 16 -16.51 2.34 -12.52
C LEU A 16 -17.05 1.95 -11.14
N MET A 17 -16.23 2.07 -10.10
CA MET A 17 -16.53 1.61 -8.75
C MET A 17 -16.21 2.70 -7.71
N PRO A 18 -16.92 3.84 -7.72
CA PRO A 18 -16.51 5.06 -7.00
C PRO A 18 -16.48 4.91 -5.47
N ARG A 19 -17.19 3.93 -4.91
CA ARG A 19 -17.29 3.69 -3.45
C ARG A 19 -16.65 2.39 -2.98
N SER A 20 -16.09 1.59 -3.88
CA SER A 20 -15.50 0.30 -3.51
C SER A 20 -14.13 0.47 -2.88
N VAL A 21 -13.83 -0.37 -1.90
CA VAL A 21 -12.50 -0.50 -1.32
C VAL A 21 -11.63 -1.37 -2.24
N PHE A 22 -10.45 -0.89 -2.59
CA PHE A 22 -9.50 -1.66 -3.40
C PHE A 22 -8.40 -2.28 -2.54
N LEU A 23 -8.19 -3.59 -2.68
CA LEU A 23 -7.02 -4.27 -2.15
C LEU A 23 -5.83 -4.08 -3.09
N LEU A 24 -4.77 -3.46 -2.58
CA LEU A 24 -3.55 -3.05 -3.28
C LEU A 24 -2.34 -3.84 -2.74
N PRO A 25 -1.81 -4.81 -3.49
CA PRO A 25 -0.68 -5.61 -3.03
C PRO A 25 0.66 -4.89 -3.18
N GLY A 26 1.38 -4.74 -2.07
CA GLY A 26 2.80 -4.41 -2.01
C GLY A 26 3.19 -3.03 -2.54
N ILE A 27 3.23 -2.02 -1.66
CA ILE A 27 3.86 -0.72 -1.98
C ILE A 27 5.38 -0.90 -2.07
N GLY A 28 5.99 -0.42 -3.16
CA GLY A 28 7.44 -0.37 -3.36
C GLY A 28 8.12 -1.69 -3.72
N ALA A 29 7.57 -2.84 -3.33
CA ALA A 29 8.16 -4.15 -3.65
C ALA A 29 7.94 -4.59 -5.12
N GLN A 30 6.95 -4.04 -5.81
CA GLN A 30 6.57 -4.44 -7.17
C GLN A 30 6.97 -3.43 -8.25
N GLY A 31 7.88 -2.49 -7.94
CA GLY A 31 8.40 -1.51 -8.90
C GLY A 31 7.43 -0.40 -9.32
N GLY A 32 6.17 -0.44 -8.87
CA GLY A 32 5.21 0.67 -9.00
C GLY A 32 5.53 1.77 -7.99
N ARG A 33 5.44 3.03 -8.41
CA ARG A 33 5.67 4.16 -7.50
C ARG A 33 4.47 4.30 -6.58
N VAL A 34 4.71 4.81 -5.38
CA VAL A 34 3.66 4.95 -4.35
C VAL A 34 2.54 5.85 -4.91
N GLU A 35 2.90 6.88 -5.67
CA GLU A 35 2.00 7.85 -6.30
C GLU A 35 1.03 7.21 -7.31
N ASP A 36 1.43 6.09 -7.92
CA ASP A 36 0.61 5.40 -8.91
C ASP A 36 -0.65 4.76 -8.30
N LEU A 37 -0.71 4.70 -6.96
CA LEU A 37 -1.86 4.20 -6.20
C LEU A 37 -2.85 5.29 -5.79
N ALA A 38 -2.53 6.57 -5.99
CA ALA A 38 -3.38 7.69 -5.58
C ALA A 38 -4.85 7.58 -6.04
N PRO A 39 -5.17 7.10 -7.26
CA PRO A 39 -6.57 6.94 -7.68
C PRO A 39 -7.38 5.99 -6.79
N ALA A 40 -6.75 5.03 -6.11
CA ALA A 40 -7.46 4.16 -5.17
C ALA A 40 -8.00 4.92 -3.96
N PHE A 41 -7.31 5.98 -3.53
CA PHE A 41 -7.60 6.76 -2.33
C PHE A 41 -8.40 8.04 -2.62
N ALA A 42 -8.81 8.29 -3.86
CA ALA A 42 -9.62 9.46 -4.23
C ALA A 42 -10.89 9.68 -3.36
N PRO A 43 -11.61 8.64 -2.90
CA PRO A 43 -12.73 8.80 -1.95
C PRO A 43 -12.30 9.08 -0.50
N GLY A 44 -11.00 9.18 -0.22
CA GLY A 44 -10.38 9.27 1.09
C GLY A 44 -9.61 8.02 1.50
N ARG A 45 -8.99 8.06 2.68
CA ARG A 45 -8.14 7.00 3.26
C ARG A 45 -8.81 5.61 3.31
N ALA A 46 -10.13 5.55 3.36
CA ALA A 46 -10.90 4.30 3.37
C ALA A 46 -11.10 3.68 1.97
N GLY A 47 -10.68 4.35 0.90
CA GLY A 47 -10.84 3.88 -0.49
C GLY A 47 -9.92 2.72 -0.88
N GLY A 48 -8.84 2.50 -0.13
CA GLY A 48 -7.83 1.47 -0.42
C GLY A 48 -7.33 0.77 0.84
N LEU A 49 -7.00 -0.51 0.67
CA LEU A 49 -6.32 -1.35 1.66
C LEU A 49 -5.01 -1.85 1.06
N VAL A 50 -3.89 -1.48 1.67
CA VAL A 50 -2.56 -1.92 1.26
C VAL A 50 -2.19 -3.19 2.01
N SER A 51 -1.87 -4.27 1.29
CA SER A 51 -1.32 -5.46 1.91
C SER A 51 0.21 -5.47 1.84
N SER A 52 0.85 -5.77 2.97
CA SER A 52 2.27 -6.12 3.06
C SER A 52 2.44 -7.33 3.96
N SER A 53 3.35 -8.23 3.60
CA SER A 53 3.62 -9.46 4.36
C SER A 53 5.12 -9.62 4.57
N ARG A 54 5.87 -9.96 3.52
CA ARG A 54 7.33 -10.20 3.63
C ARG A 54 8.11 -9.00 4.16
N SER A 55 7.73 -7.77 3.80
CA SER A 55 8.46 -6.59 4.29
C SER A 55 8.35 -6.45 5.82
N ILE A 56 7.20 -6.82 6.40
CA ILE A 56 6.92 -6.79 7.84
C ILE A 56 7.53 -8.00 8.55
N VAL A 57 7.28 -9.22 8.05
CA VAL A 57 7.75 -10.48 8.67
C VAL A 57 9.28 -10.51 8.76
N PHE A 58 9.96 -10.09 7.69
CA PHE A 58 11.42 -10.08 7.62
C PHE A 58 12.03 -8.72 7.94
N ALA A 59 11.29 -7.80 8.56
CA ALA A 59 11.81 -6.48 8.92
C ALA A 59 13.03 -6.56 9.85
N HIS A 60 12.98 -7.48 10.80
CA HIS A 60 14.02 -7.69 11.81
C HIS A 60 15.37 -8.09 11.22
N GLU A 61 15.38 -8.84 10.12
CA GLU A 61 16.62 -9.28 9.45
C GLU A 61 17.42 -8.11 8.88
N ARG A 62 16.75 -7.02 8.48
CA ARG A 62 17.40 -5.83 7.90
C ARG A 62 17.85 -4.81 8.94
N ASP A 63 17.22 -4.85 10.11
CA ASP A 63 17.21 -3.73 11.05
C ASP A 63 17.79 -4.10 12.43
N GLY A 64 18.04 -5.40 12.66
CA GLY A 64 18.71 -5.92 13.87
C GLY A 64 17.91 -5.79 15.17
N ARG A 65 16.70 -5.22 15.12
CA ARG A 65 15.78 -5.10 16.25
C ARG A 65 15.07 -6.43 16.55
N ASP A 66 14.48 -6.53 17.73
CA ASP A 66 13.52 -7.59 18.06
C ASP A 66 12.40 -7.68 17.01
N PRO A 67 11.92 -8.89 16.63
CA PRO A 67 10.89 -9.08 15.63
C PRO A 67 9.63 -8.22 15.80
N ALA A 68 9.11 -8.07 17.03
CA ALA A 68 7.91 -7.29 17.26
C ALA A 68 8.17 -5.79 17.05
N ALA A 69 9.32 -5.29 17.52
CA ALA A 69 9.70 -3.90 17.35
C ALA A 69 9.97 -3.55 15.87
N ALA A 70 10.64 -4.44 15.14
CA ALA A 70 10.91 -4.25 13.71
C ALA A 70 9.63 -4.29 12.87
N ALA A 71 8.74 -5.25 13.13
CA ALA A 71 7.46 -5.37 12.44
C ALA A 71 6.58 -4.12 12.66
N ARG A 72 6.53 -3.61 13.90
CA ARG A 72 5.80 -2.38 14.22
C ARG A 72 6.34 -1.19 13.45
N ALA A 73 7.66 -0.99 13.45
CA ALA A 73 8.27 0.16 12.79
C ALA A 73 8.06 0.12 11.27
N GLU A 74 8.16 -1.05 10.64
CA GLU A 74 7.86 -1.20 9.22
C GLU A 74 6.38 -0.95 8.91
N ALA A 75 5.46 -1.42 9.76
CA ALA A 75 4.04 -1.15 9.61
C ALA A 75 3.71 0.35 9.72
N GLU A 76 4.31 1.06 10.68
CA GLU A 76 4.17 2.51 10.85
C GLU A 76 4.72 3.27 9.62
N ARG A 77 5.90 2.89 9.12
CA ARG A 77 6.49 3.46 7.90
C ARG A 77 5.58 3.28 6.67
N LEU A 78 5.03 2.08 6.48
CA LEU A 78 4.12 1.79 5.37
C LEU A 78 2.80 2.57 5.47
N ARG A 79 2.25 2.69 6.68
CA ARG A 79 1.05 3.50 6.94
C ARG A 79 1.29 4.96 6.57
N ASP A 80 2.42 5.53 7.00
CA ASP A 80 2.74 6.93 6.75
C ASP A 80 2.94 7.19 5.24
N ALA A 81 3.61 6.26 4.54
CA ALA A 81 3.73 6.31 3.08
C ALA A 81 2.37 6.21 2.37
N ALA A 82 1.45 5.35 2.83
CA ALA A 82 0.11 5.24 2.25
C ALA A 82 -0.76 6.47 2.55
N TRP A 83 -0.62 7.08 3.73
CA TRP A 83 -1.35 8.31 4.07
C TRP A 83 -0.85 9.54 3.33
N ALA A 84 0.39 9.55 2.86
CA ALA A 84 0.87 10.60 1.96
C ALA A 84 0.21 10.57 0.57
N LEU A 85 -0.52 9.50 0.22
CA LEU A 85 -1.24 9.35 -1.05
C LEU A 85 -2.69 9.85 -1.02
N ALA A 86 -3.25 10.04 0.17
CA ALA A 86 -4.65 10.39 0.38
C ALA A 86 -4.79 11.88 0.69
#